data_AF-A0A3G9IXP0-F1
#
_entry.id   AF-A0A3G9IXP0-F1
#
_cell.length_a   1.000
_cell.length_b   1.000
_cell.length_c   1.000
_cell.angle_alpha   90.00
_cell.angle_beta   90.00
_cell.angle_gamma   90.00
#
_symmetry.space_group_name_H-M   'P 1'
#
loop_
_entity.id
_entity.type
_entity.pdbx_description
1 polymer ?
#
loop_
_entity_poly.entity_id
_entity_poly.type
_entity_poly.pdbx_seq_one_letter_code
_entity_poly.pdbx_strand_id
1 'polypeptide(L)'
;MYEVCSNFMDYKRWWPEVYLDIQTTGRDKETGNEVFALLTKGKLPYKLRWNSCKTAENAPYSLSLKASGDLAGHGTWMFEQDGEYVKLRYDWYVNAEKPLLKFLSPVMKPIFRSNHYWAMRKGLEGLERELERRRGAASSNMAGG
;
A
#
# COMPACT_ATOMS: atom_id res chain seq x y z
N MET A 1 -0.10 4.85 -13.34
CA MET A 1 0.58 4.18 -12.20
C MET A 1 0.44 4.99 -10.92
N TYR A 2 0.99 6.22 -10.89
CA TYR A 2 0.92 7.13 -9.75
C TYR A 2 -0.47 7.22 -9.11
N GLU A 3 -1.49 7.54 -9.90
CA GLU A 3 -2.88 7.69 -9.43
C GLU A 3 -3.46 6.44 -8.75
N VAL A 4 -3.02 5.24 -9.17
CA VAL A 4 -3.51 3.98 -8.58
C VAL A 4 -2.88 3.77 -7.21
N CYS A 5 -1.57 4.04 -7.10
CA CYS A 5 -0.81 3.86 -5.86
C CYS A 5 -1.02 5.03 -4.87
N SER A 6 -1.43 6.21 -5.34
CA SER A 6 -1.64 7.37 -4.45
C SER A 6 -3.05 7.45 -3.88
N ASN A 7 -4.01 6.66 -4.39
CA ASN A 7 -5.38 6.58 -3.89
C ASN A 7 -5.55 5.39 -2.95
N PHE A 8 -5.35 5.62 -1.65
CA PHE A 8 -5.39 4.55 -0.64
C PHE A 8 -6.77 3.92 -0.50
N MET A 9 -7.85 4.67 -0.69
CA MET A 9 -9.22 4.14 -0.59
C MET A 9 -9.49 3.03 -1.61
N ASP A 10 -8.83 3.10 -2.77
CA ASP A 10 -8.97 2.11 -3.83
C ASP A 10 -8.21 0.81 -3.55
N TYR A 11 -7.31 0.76 -2.56
CA TYR A 11 -6.50 -0.43 -2.29
C TYR A 11 -7.37 -1.64 -1.92
N LYS A 12 -8.52 -1.42 -1.29
CA LYS A 12 -9.48 -2.51 -1.00
C LYS A 12 -10.04 -3.13 -2.29
N ARG A 13 -10.14 -2.37 -3.37
CA ARG A 13 -10.63 -2.86 -4.67
C ARG A 13 -9.57 -3.68 -5.39
N TRP A 14 -8.35 -3.16 -5.51
CA TRP A 14 -7.33 -3.78 -6.34
C TRP A 14 -6.36 -4.68 -5.57
N TRP A 15 -6.30 -4.57 -4.24
CA TRP A 15 -5.48 -5.41 -3.34
C TRP A 15 -6.29 -6.04 -2.18
N PRO A 16 -7.44 -6.68 -2.47
CA PRO A 16 -8.37 -7.17 -1.44
C PRO A 16 -7.81 -8.30 -0.57
N GLU A 17 -6.78 -9.02 -1.03
CA GLU A 17 -6.16 -10.11 -0.28
C GLU A 17 -5.43 -9.61 0.97
N VAL A 18 -4.99 -8.35 0.96
CA VAL A 18 -4.25 -7.71 2.06
C VAL A 18 -5.10 -6.66 2.76
N TYR A 19 -5.75 -5.76 2.00
CA TYR A 19 -6.51 -4.65 2.56
C TYR A 19 -7.97 -5.02 2.76
N LEU A 20 -8.36 -5.20 4.03
CA LEU A 20 -9.72 -5.61 4.41
C LEU A 20 -10.64 -4.41 4.63
N ASP A 21 -10.10 -3.34 5.21
CA ASP A 21 -10.85 -2.12 5.46
C ASP A 21 -9.95 -0.89 5.48
N ILE A 22 -10.49 0.23 5.00
CA ILE A 22 -9.79 1.51 4.87
C ILE A 22 -10.81 2.61 5.17
N GLN A 23 -10.48 3.46 6.13
CA GLN A 23 -11.34 4.57 6.56
C GLN A 23 -10.49 5.82 6.77
N THR A 24 -11.05 7.00 6.50
CA THR A 24 -10.41 8.26 6.86
C THR A 24 -10.82 8.64 8.28
N THR A 25 -9.84 8.99 9.12
CA THR A 25 -10.07 9.22 10.56
C THR A 25 -9.65 10.62 11.02
N GLY A 26 -9.53 11.55 10.08
CA GLY A 26 -9.13 12.93 10.33
C GLY A 26 -7.77 13.26 9.74
N ARG A 27 -7.05 14.17 10.41
CA ARG A 27 -5.76 14.69 9.94
C ARG A 27 -4.65 14.43 10.95
N ASP A 28 -3.46 14.18 10.44
CA ASP A 28 -2.25 14.00 11.23
C ASP A 28 -1.79 15.36 11.78
N LYS A 29 -1.39 15.39 13.05
CA LYS A 29 -1.08 16.66 13.75
C LYS A 29 0.19 17.34 13.24
N GLU A 30 1.14 16.56 12.74
CA GLU A 30 2.45 17.05 12.32
C GLU A 30 2.42 17.50 10.86
N THR A 31 1.83 16.69 9.99
CA THR A 31 1.80 16.95 8.54
C THR A 31 0.54 17.67 8.08
N GLY A 32 -0.53 17.68 8.87
CA GLY A 32 -1.85 18.19 8.47
C GLY A 32 -2.57 17.35 7.41
N ASN A 33 -1.96 16.25 6.96
CA ASN A 33 -2.49 15.39 5.90
C ASN A 33 -3.53 14.40 6.42
N GLU A 34 -4.36 13.88 5.52
CA GLU A 34 -5.39 12.89 5.86
C GLU A 34 -4.78 11.59 6.40
N VAL A 35 -5.38 11.08 7.47
CA VAL A 35 -5.03 9.81 8.10
C VAL A 35 -6.00 8.73 7.65
N PHE A 36 -5.42 7.63 7.19
CA PHE A 36 -6.13 6.42 6.80
C PHE A 36 -5.95 5.36 7.88
N ALA A 37 -7.03 4.96 8.54
CA ALA A 37 -7.06 3.78 9.40
C ALA A 37 -7.24 2.53 8.53
N LEU A 38 -6.34 1.57 8.70
CA LEU A 38 -6.19 0.40 7.85
C LEU A 38 -6.35 -0.88 8.66
N LEU A 39 -7.19 -1.78 8.15
CA LEU A 39 -7.24 -3.16 8.61
C LEU A 39 -6.66 -4.06 7.52
N THR A 40 -5.55 -4.72 7.84
CA THR A 40 -4.84 -5.58 6.89
C THR A 40 -4.63 -6.99 7.41
N LYS A 41 -4.40 -7.93 6.50
CA LYS A 41 -3.99 -9.31 6.81
C LYS A 41 -2.84 -9.75 5.92
N GLY A 42 -2.11 -10.76 6.38
CA GLY A 42 -1.15 -11.49 5.57
C GLY A 42 -1.65 -12.90 5.26
N LYS A 43 -0.69 -13.76 4.89
CA LYS A 43 -0.88 -15.22 4.81
C LYS A 43 -1.08 -15.84 6.21
N LEU A 44 -0.49 -15.24 7.23
CA LEU A 44 -0.60 -15.67 8.62
C LEU A 44 -1.96 -15.28 9.23
N PRO A 45 -2.47 -16.05 10.22
CA PRO A 45 -3.86 -15.93 10.71
C PRO A 45 -4.07 -14.75 11.69
N TYR A 46 -3.37 -13.63 11.50
CA TYR A 46 -3.58 -12.41 12.28
C TYR A 46 -3.95 -11.24 11.39
N LYS A 47 -4.62 -10.26 12.00
CA LYS A 47 -4.89 -8.96 11.39
C LYS A 47 -4.05 -7.89 12.06
N LEU A 48 -3.72 -6.86 11.30
CA LEU A 48 -2.99 -5.68 11.74
C LEU A 48 -3.89 -4.45 11.60
N ARG A 49 -3.98 -3.66 12.66
CA ARG A 49 -4.63 -2.35 12.69
C ARG A 49 -3.57 -1.28 12.78
N TRP A 50 -3.50 -0.43 11.77
CA TRP A 50 -2.49 0.61 11.69
C TRP A 50 -3.03 1.82 10.96
N ASN A 51 -2.41 2.97 11.18
CA ASN A 51 -2.74 4.21 10.54
C ASN A 51 -1.64 4.56 9.54
N SER A 52 -2.02 5.15 8.43
CA SER A 52 -1.09 5.65 7.42
C SER A 52 -1.42 7.10 7.07
N CYS A 53 -0.38 7.90 6.82
CA CYS A 53 -0.53 9.29 6.41
C CYS A 53 0.54 9.63 5.37
N LYS A 54 0.16 10.34 4.30
CA LYS A 54 1.12 10.87 3.33
C LYS A 54 2.02 11.91 4.00
N THR A 55 3.31 11.91 3.70
CA THR A 55 4.30 12.80 4.33
C THR A 55 5.03 13.68 3.32
N ALA A 56 5.23 13.20 2.09
CA ALA A 56 5.79 13.99 1.00
C ALA A 56 5.27 13.47 -0.34
N GLU A 57 5.06 14.36 -1.29
CA GLU A 57 4.52 14.03 -2.60
C GLU A 57 5.23 14.87 -3.67
N ASN A 58 5.77 14.21 -4.70
CA ASN A 58 6.29 14.85 -5.90
C ASN A 58 5.63 14.16 -7.10
N ALA A 59 4.37 14.51 -7.35
CA ALA A 59 3.60 13.86 -8.40
C ALA A 59 4.16 14.17 -9.80
N PRO A 60 4.23 13.19 -10.72
CA PRO A 60 3.82 11.79 -10.56
C PRO A 60 4.97 10.84 -10.10
N TYR A 61 6.13 11.37 -9.69
CA TYR A 61 7.38 10.64 -9.52
C TYR A 61 7.55 9.93 -8.17
N SER A 62 7.02 10.47 -7.08
CA SER A 62 7.15 9.83 -5.76
C SER A 62 6.05 10.18 -4.76
N LEU A 63 5.84 9.27 -3.82
CA LEU A 63 4.91 9.43 -2.70
C LEU A 63 5.49 8.75 -1.44
N SER A 64 5.75 9.53 -0.41
CA SER A 64 6.17 9.05 0.91
C SER A 64 5.01 9.05 1.89
N LEU A 65 5.04 8.08 2.81
CA LEU A 65 4.03 7.92 3.86
C LEU A 65 4.67 7.44 5.16
N LYS A 66 4.03 7.75 6.28
CA LYS A 66 4.35 7.19 7.59
C LYS A 66 3.24 6.24 8.06
N ALA A 67 3.64 5.22 8.82
CA ALA A 67 2.77 4.23 9.43
C ALA A 67 2.89 4.27 10.96
N SER A 68 1.78 4.04 11.67
CA SER A 68 1.74 3.88 13.14
C SER A 68 0.69 2.87 13.58
N GLY A 69 0.78 2.35 14.81
CA GLY A 69 -0.10 1.30 15.33
C GLY A 69 0.57 -0.07 15.31
N ASP A 70 -0.13 -1.13 14.90
CA ASP A 70 0.43 -2.50 14.83
C ASP A 70 1.65 -2.61 13.88
N LEU A 71 1.76 -1.67 12.91
CA LEU A 71 2.93 -1.44 12.06
C LEU A 71 3.37 0.01 12.22
N ALA A 72 4.65 0.23 12.47
CA ALA A 72 5.21 1.57 12.62
C ALA A 72 6.47 1.75 11.77
N GLY A 73 6.57 2.89 11.08
CA GLY A 73 7.71 3.21 10.21
C GLY A 73 7.31 4.09 9.04
N HIS A 74 7.97 3.91 7.89
CA HIS A 74 7.74 4.73 6.71
C HIS A 74 7.82 3.91 5.42
N GLY A 75 7.23 4.48 4.37
CA GLY A 75 7.31 3.93 3.02
C GLY A 75 7.44 5.00 1.97
N THR A 76 8.07 4.66 0.85
CA THR A 76 8.20 5.54 -0.30
C THR A 76 7.95 4.77 -1.58
N TRP A 77 6.93 5.19 -2.31
CA TRP A 77 6.73 4.83 -3.70
C TRP A 77 7.56 5.73 -4.60
N MET A 78 8.20 5.13 -5.60
CA MET A 78 8.88 5.82 -6.69
C MET A 78 8.40 5.27 -8.02
N PHE A 79 8.19 6.19 -8.95
CA PHE A 79 7.66 5.94 -10.27
C PHE A 79 8.60 6.57 -11.28
N GLU A 80 9.12 5.76 -12.18
CA GLU A 80 9.98 6.20 -13.28
C GLU A 80 9.39 5.70 -14.59
N GLN A 81 9.14 6.62 -15.53
CA GLN A 81 8.66 6.27 -16.86
C GLN A 81 9.79 5.62 -17.65
N ASP A 82 9.52 4.46 -18.25
CA ASP A 82 10.45 3.73 -19.12
C ASP A 82 9.72 3.25 -20.38
N GLY A 83 9.75 4.08 -21.43
CA GLY A 83 9.00 3.82 -22.66
C GLY A 83 7.50 3.70 -22.40
N GLU A 84 6.90 2.56 -22.73
CA GLU A 84 5.49 2.24 -22.47
C GLU A 84 5.23 1.71 -21.05
N TYR A 85 6.29 1.44 -20.29
CA TYR A 85 6.24 0.84 -18.96
C TYR A 85 6.55 1.88 -17.87
N VAL A 86 6.20 1.54 -16.63
CA VAL A 86 6.60 2.32 -15.45
C VAL A 86 7.36 1.42 -14.51
N LYS A 87 8.61 1.78 -14.22
CA LYS A 87 9.37 1.17 -13.12
C LYS A 87 8.78 1.65 -11.81
N LEU A 88 8.21 0.71 -11.06
CA LEU A 88 7.63 0.94 -9.76
C LEU A 88 8.55 0.38 -8.69
N ARG A 89 8.98 1.23 -7.76
CA ARG A 89 9.74 0.80 -6.57
C ARG A 89 8.97 1.21 -5.33
N TYR A 90 8.82 0.27 -4.40
CA TYR A 90 8.23 0.52 -3.10
C TYR A 90 9.19 0.13 -2.00
N ASP A 91 9.75 1.16 -1.37
CA ASP A 91 10.57 0.99 -0.18
C ASP A 91 9.66 0.99 1.04
N TRP A 92 9.69 -0.09 1.82
CA TRP A 92 8.82 -0.26 2.99
C TRP A 92 9.65 -0.66 4.21
N TYR A 93 9.88 0.31 5.09
CA TYR A 93 10.67 0.15 6.31
C TYR A 93 9.77 0.28 7.53
N VAL A 94 9.25 -0.86 8.02
CA VAL A 94 8.36 -0.89 9.18
C VAL A 94 8.72 -1.99 10.17
N ASN A 95 8.41 -1.73 11.43
CA ASN A 95 8.47 -2.69 12.51
C ASN A 95 7.05 -3.16 12.87
N ALA A 96 6.92 -4.45 13.20
CA ALA A 96 5.71 -4.98 13.79
C ALA A 96 5.70 -4.64 15.29
N GLU A 97 4.82 -3.73 15.69
CA GLU A 97 4.72 -3.27 17.08
C GLU A 97 3.68 -4.04 17.88
N LYS A 98 2.85 -4.86 17.21
CA LYS A 98 1.90 -5.74 17.87
C LYS A 98 2.64 -6.67 18.86
N PRO A 99 2.32 -6.68 20.17
CA PRO A 99 3.16 -7.33 21.19
C PRO A 99 3.54 -8.78 20.89
N LEU A 100 2.58 -9.59 20.42
CA LEU A 100 2.82 -10.98 20.05
C LEU A 100 3.84 -11.11 18.91
N LEU A 101 3.75 -10.24 17.89
CA LEU A 101 4.65 -10.26 16.74
C LEU A 101 6.02 -9.69 17.10
N LYS A 102 6.05 -8.64 17.93
CA LYS A 102 7.29 -8.05 18.44
C LYS A 102 8.11 -9.06 19.25
N PHE A 103 7.45 -9.82 20.13
CA PHE A 103 8.09 -10.87 20.91
C PHE A 103 8.62 -12.02 20.05
N LEU A 104 7.85 -12.44 19.03
CA LEU A 104 8.22 -13.53 18.14
C LEU A 104 9.22 -13.13 17.05
N SER A 105 9.41 -11.82 16.80
CA SER A 105 10.24 -11.29 15.73
C SER A 105 11.66 -11.87 15.67
N PRO A 106 12.42 -12.03 16.76
CA PRO A 106 13.78 -12.55 16.69
C PRO A 106 13.86 -13.95 16.08
N VAL A 107 12.88 -14.80 16.36
CA VAL A 107 12.82 -16.21 15.93
C VAL A 107 12.10 -16.34 14.59
N MET A 108 11.07 -15.52 14.37
CA MET A 108 10.13 -15.67 13.25
C MET A 108 10.44 -14.74 12.06
N LYS A 109 11.61 -14.06 12.05
CA LYS A 109 12.05 -13.22 10.91
C LYS A 109 11.82 -13.85 9.53
N PRO A 110 12.22 -15.11 9.25
CA PRO A 110 12.01 -15.69 7.92
C PRO A 110 10.53 -15.86 7.57
N ILE A 111 9.70 -16.17 8.57
CA ILE A 111 8.25 -16.35 8.40
C ILE A 111 7.57 -15.01 8.13
N PHE A 112 7.94 -13.95 8.85
CA PHE A 112 7.44 -12.60 8.58
C PHE A 112 7.90 -12.06 7.23
N ARG A 113 9.14 -12.34 6.82
CA ARG A 113 9.63 -12.02 5.47
C ARG A 113 8.84 -12.76 4.40
N SER A 114 8.58 -14.05 4.57
CA SER A 114 7.74 -14.82 3.63
C SER A 114 6.32 -14.30 3.59
N ASN A 115 5.75 -13.91 4.72
CA ASN A 115 4.42 -13.31 4.81
C ASN A 115 4.36 -11.96 4.07
N HIS A 116 5.40 -11.14 4.22
CA HIS A 116 5.52 -9.88 3.50
C HIS A 116 5.68 -10.09 1.98
N TYR A 117 6.50 -11.04 1.54
CA TYR A 117 6.62 -11.38 0.12
C TYR A 117 5.32 -11.90 -0.49
N TRP A 118 4.54 -12.66 0.27
CA TRP A 118 3.21 -13.06 -0.17
C TRP A 118 2.30 -11.85 -0.37
N ALA A 119 2.30 -10.90 0.59
CA ALA A 119 1.50 -9.69 0.49
C ALA A 119 1.89 -8.87 -0.75
N MET A 120 3.18 -8.58 -0.94
CA MET A 120 3.67 -7.79 -2.08
C MET A 120 3.37 -8.44 -3.44
N ARG A 121 3.46 -9.77 -3.53
CA ARG A 121 3.09 -10.50 -4.75
C ARG A 121 1.61 -10.30 -5.11
N LYS A 122 0.72 -10.38 -4.11
CA LYS A 122 -0.70 -10.09 -4.32
C LYS A 122 -0.96 -8.64 -4.68
N GLY A 123 -0.13 -7.73 -4.18
CA GLY A 123 -0.16 -6.33 -4.58
C GLY A 123 0.19 -6.15 -6.05
N LEU A 124 1.25 -6.79 -6.53
CA LEU A 124 1.64 -6.75 -7.94
C LEU A 124 0.54 -7.33 -8.85
N GLU A 125 0.08 -8.55 -8.56
CA GLU A 125 -1.01 -9.20 -9.33
C GLU A 125 -2.28 -8.33 -9.36
N GLY A 126 -2.61 -7.71 -8.23
CA GLY A 126 -3.78 -6.82 -8.10
C GLY A 126 -3.63 -5.51 -8.89
N LEU A 127 -2.44 -4.93 -8.85
CA LEU A 127 -2.11 -3.70 -9.56
C LEU A 127 -2.17 -3.90 -11.07
N GLU A 128 -1.63 -5.01 -11.58
CA GLU A 128 -1.70 -5.38 -13.01
C GLU A 128 -3.16 -5.44 -13.49
N ARG A 129 -4.03 -6.16 -12.75
CA ARG A 129 -5.46 -6.25 -13.06
C ARG A 129 -6.16 -4.89 -13.06
N GLU A 130 -5.85 -4.02 -12.09
CA GLU A 130 -6.46 -2.68 -12.02
C GLU A 130 -5.99 -1.77 -13.16
N LEU A 131 -4.73 -1.90 -13.60
CA LEU A 131 -4.21 -1.16 -14.75
C LEU A 131 -4.87 -1.62 -16.06
N GLU A 132 -5.07 -2.93 -16.25
CA GLU A 132 -5.84 -3.47 -17.39
C GLU A 132 -7.28 -2.95 -17.39
N ARG A 133 -7.95 -3.00 -16.24
CA ARG A 133 -9.32 -2.48 -16.08
C ARG A 133 -9.42 -1.00 -16.47
N ARG A 134 -8.47 -0.17 -16.02
CA ARG A 134 -8.44 1.27 -16.33
C ARG A 134 -8.16 1.54 -17.80
N ARG A 135 -7.25 0.78 -18.44
CA ARG A 135 -6.97 0.88 -19.88
C ARG A 135 -8.20 0.53 -20.70
N GLY A 136 -8.89 -0.57 -20.38
CA GLY A 136 -10.12 -0.97 -21.06
C GLY A 136 -11.22 0.08 -20.98
N ALA A 137 -11.41 0.71 -19.80
CA ALA A 137 -12.38 1.79 -19.62
C ALA A 137 -12.04 3.05 -20.43
N ALA A 138 -10.75 3.41 -20.54
CA ALA A 138 -10.30 4.54 -21.35
C ALA A 138 -10.54 4.30 -22.85
N SER A 139 -10.27 3.09 -23.34
CA SER A 139 -10.51 2.71 -24.73
C SER A 139 -12.00 2.70 -25.08
N SER A 140 -12.88 2.23 -24.20
CA SER A 140 -14.33 2.27 -24.43
C SER A 140 -14.88 3.70 -24.45
N ASN A 141 -14.30 4.61 -23.66
CA ASN A 141 -14.74 6.00 -23.60
C ASN A 141 -14.32 6.80 -24.85
N MET A 142 -13.23 6.41 -25.52
CA MET A 142 -12.80 7.01 -26.79
C MET A 142 -13.53 6.46 -28.03
N ALA A 143 -14.13 5.26 -27.95
CA ALA A 143 -14.86 4.65 -29.07
C ALA A 143 -16.35 5.03 -29.12
N GLY A 144 -16.87 5.68 -28.07
CA GLY A 144 -18.29 6.01 -27.91
C GLY A 144 -18.65 7.49 -28.00
N GLY A 145 -17.72 8.36 -28.41
CA GLY A 145 -17.94 9.80 -28.63
C GLY A 145 -17.62 10.20 -30.06
#